data_AF-A0A9X4M4R3-F1
#
_entry.id   AF-A0A9X4M4R3-F1
#
_cell.length_a   1.000
_cell.length_b   1.000
_cell.length_c   1.000
_cell.angle_alpha   90.00
_cell.angle_beta   90.00
_cell.angle_gamma   90.00
#
_symmetry.space_group_name_H-M   'P 1'
#
loop_
_entity.id
_entity.type
_entity.pdbx_description
1 polymer ?
#
loop_
_entity_poly.entity_id
_entity_poly.type
_entity_poly.pdbx_seq_one_letter_code
_entity_poly.pdbx_strand_id
1 'polypeptide(L)'
;MPPRSRTDSLTPENLVELTEAVAEGRRVTVYFREATPSLNLEAGSSARVVSVSGTTVMLRPKGVNDELPFEADELRMTKTGPAAATPKRRPAVKPAQNEPGKAPVAVKPTAAVPVKPQATPATPPAESVKEPVVASQPQAKAAQPPAQAPAPKTAPAARKRTSKKAPTSVSVTIYGSADNEWTVAVTHGARRPGKSAPVTPDAVERAVRELGQPAALEAVDSLLGAAREEAERRVAELSRQLEEARDALAALGVEE
;
A
#
# COMPACT_ATOMS: atom_id res chain seq x y z
N MET A 1 25.69 27.68 -17.74
CA MET A 1 24.43 27.35 -18.46
C MET A 1 23.26 27.87 -17.62
N PRO A 2 22.20 28.46 -18.20
CA PRO A 2 21.00 28.81 -17.45
C PRO A 2 20.06 27.59 -17.28
N PRO A 3 19.48 27.35 -16.09
CA PRO A 3 18.52 26.26 -15.89
C PRO A 3 17.18 26.58 -16.58
N ARG A 4 16.71 25.67 -17.44
CA ARG A 4 15.48 25.81 -18.25
C ARG A 4 14.33 24.95 -17.70
N SER A 5 13.79 25.28 -16.53
CA SER A 5 12.75 24.44 -15.89
C SER A 5 11.70 25.12 -14.99
N ARG A 6 11.72 26.46 -14.77
CA ARG A 6 10.82 27.13 -13.81
C ARG A 6 9.31 27.16 -14.16
N THR A 7 8.92 26.78 -15.38
CA THR A 7 7.54 27.03 -15.89
C THR A 7 6.55 25.87 -15.67
N ASP A 8 6.90 24.89 -14.83
CA ASP A 8 6.09 23.68 -14.57
C ASP A 8 5.93 23.40 -13.06
N SER A 9 6.47 24.23 -12.16
CA SER A 9 6.34 24.10 -10.71
C SER A 9 5.10 24.81 -10.13
N LEU A 10 4.78 24.55 -8.85
CA LEU A 10 3.73 25.28 -8.13
C LEU A 10 4.14 26.76 -7.94
N THR A 11 3.30 27.68 -8.43
CA THR A 11 3.43 29.12 -8.17
C THR A 11 2.94 29.48 -6.76
N PRO A 12 3.31 30.63 -6.19
CA PRO A 12 2.73 31.11 -4.93
C PRO A 12 1.20 31.30 -5.02
N GLU A 13 0.67 31.67 -6.18
CA GLU A 13 -0.77 31.76 -6.44
C GLU A 13 -1.45 30.39 -6.29
N ASN A 14 -0.87 29.34 -6.90
CA ASN A 14 -1.34 27.96 -6.73
C ASN A 14 -1.31 27.53 -5.26
N LEU A 15 -0.28 27.92 -4.48
CA LEU A 15 -0.21 27.58 -3.05
C LEU A 15 -1.35 28.20 -2.24
N VAL A 16 -1.81 29.42 -2.59
CA VAL A 16 -3.00 30.03 -1.96
C VAL A 16 -4.27 29.24 -2.30
N GLU A 17 -4.50 28.91 -3.58
CA GLU A 17 -5.65 28.07 -3.99
C GLU A 17 -5.66 26.71 -3.29
N LEU A 18 -4.49 26.07 -3.17
CA LEU A 18 -4.32 24.79 -2.48
C LEU A 18 -4.62 24.93 -0.98
N THR A 19 -4.19 26.02 -0.34
CA THR A 19 -4.41 26.29 1.08
C THR A 19 -5.89 26.53 1.37
N GLU A 20 -6.56 27.38 0.57
CA GLU A 20 -8.00 27.67 0.71
C GLU A 20 -8.83 26.40 0.49
N ALA A 21 -8.55 25.63 -0.57
CA ALA A 21 -9.26 24.39 -0.85
C ALA A 21 -9.04 23.32 0.25
N VAL A 22 -7.85 23.24 0.86
CA VAL A 22 -7.59 22.36 2.00
C VAL A 22 -8.30 22.83 3.27
N ALA A 23 -8.36 24.14 3.53
CA ALA A 23 -9.11 24.72 4.65
C ALA A 23 -10.64 24.50 4.51
N GLU A 24 -11.17 24.52 3.28
CA GLU A 24 -12.55 24.11 2.95
C GLU A 24 -12.75 22.57 2.99
N GLY A 25 -11.74 21.79 3.40
CA GLY A 25 -11.79 20.33 3.50
C GLY A 25 -11.80 19.59 2.16
N ARG A 26 -11.56 20.28 1.03
CA ARG A 26 -11.53 19.67 -0.31
C ARG A 26 -10.27 18.81 -0.47
N ARG A 27 -10.40 17.72 -1.22
CA ARG A 27 -9.34 16.71 -1.36
C ARG A 27 -8.43 17.00 -2.55
N VAL A 28 -7.56 17.99 -2.42
CA VAL A 28 -6.71 18.42 -3.53
C VAL A 28 -5.59 17.42 -3.82
N THR A 29 -5.23 17.29 -5.10
CA THR A 29 -4.23 16.35 -5.61
C THR A 29 -3.22 17.12 -6.45
N VAL A 30 -1.93 16.94 -6.15
CA VAL A 30 -0.79 17.47 -6.91
C VAL A 30 0.01 16.30 -7.50
N TYR A 31 1.01 16.59 -8.32
CA TYR A 31 1.89 15.58 -8.91
C TYR A 31 3.35 15.93 -8.72
N PHE A 32 4.20 14.94 -8.46
CA PHE A 32 5.65 15.13 -8.42
C PHE A 32 6.22 15.41 -9.81
N ARG A 33 7.28 16.22 -9.88
CA ARG A 33 8.00 16.53 -11.12
C ARG A 33 9.17 15.57 -11.33
N GLU A 34 9.93 15.31 -10.28
CA GLU A 34 11.04 14.33 -10.27
C GLU A 34 10.60 12.99 -9.65
N ALA A 35 11.50 11.99 -9.70
CA ALA A 35 11.28 10.67 -9.10
C ALA A 35 12.09 10.54 -7.81
N THR A 36 11.46 10.02 -6.75
CA THR A 36 12.09 9.72 -5.45
C THR A 36 12.21 8.20 -5.30
N PRO A 37 13.24 7.55 -5.87
CA PRO A 37 13.30 6.09 -5.98
C PRO A 37 13.40 5.38 -4.61
N SER A 38 14.00 6.03 -3.61
CA SER A 38 14.03 5.55 -2.21
C SER A 38 12.64 5.33 -1.60
N LEU A 39 11.63 6.07 -2.09
CA LEU A 39 10.23 5.97 -1.66
C LEU A 39 9.33 5.29 -2.70
N ASN A 40 9.91 4.69 -3.76
CA ASN A 40 9.21 4.17 -4.94
C ASN A 40 8.25 5.19 -5.60
N LEU A 41 8.60 6.49 -5.57
CA LEU A 41 7.82 7.55 -6.21
C LEU A 41 8.35 7.82 -7.62
N GLU A 42 7.55 7.51 -8.63
CA GLU A 42 7.84 7.83 -10.03
C GLU A 42 7.54 9.32 -10.33
N ALA A 43 8.27 9.90 -11.28
CA ALA A 43 7.99 11.24 -11.80
C ALA A 43 6.55 11.31 -12.36
N GLY A 44 5.77 12.33 -11.97
CA GLY A 44 4.35 12.40 -12.28
C GLY A 44 3.45 11.48 -11.45
N SER A 45 3.96 10.86 -10.38
CA SER A 45 3.11 10.22 -9.36
C SER A 45 2.26 11.26 -8.63
N SER A 46 1.06 10.89 -8.22
CA SER A 46 0.09 11.78 -7.59
C SER A 46 0.26 11.79 -6.07
N ALA A 47 0.26 12.97 -5.46
CA ALA A 47 0.20 13.15 -4.01
C ALA A 47 -1.09 13.87 -3.61
N ARG A 48 -1.56 13.63 -2.38
CA ARG A 48 -2.70 14.37 -1.81
C ARG A 48 -2.19 15.39 -0.79
N VAL A 49 -2.66 16.62 -0.89
CA VAL A 49 -2.34 17.69 0.06
C VAL A 49 -3.03 17.45 1.40
N VAL A 50 -2.28 17.67 2.49
CA VAL A 50 -2.77 17.62 3.88
C VAL A 50 -2.69 19.00 4.52
N SER A 51 -1.57 19.72 4.33
CA SER A 51 -1.37 21.09 4.79
C SER A 51 -0.36 21.83 3.91
N VAL A 52 -0.30 23.16 4.00
CA VAL A 52 0.64 24.04 3.29
C VAL A 52 1.26 24.99 4.31
N SER A 53 2.59 25.12 4.30
CA SER A 53 3.37 25.90 5.26
C SER A 53 4.44 26.71 4.53
N GLY A 54 4.08 27.90 4.04
CA GLY A 54 4.99 28.73 3.24
C GLY A 54 5.22 28.11 1.85
N THR A 55 6.46 27.73 1.54
CA THR A 55 6.82 27.00 0.31
C THR A 55 6.72 25.48 0.44
N THR A 56 6.76 24.96 1.67
CA THR A 56 6.69 23.53 1.98
C THR A 56 5.24 23.06 2.00
N VAL A 57 4.97 21.93 1.36
CA VAL A 57 3.65 21.29 1.31
C VAL A 57 3.71 19.93 2.01
N MET A 58 2.83 19.69 2.98
CA MET A 58 2.67 18.40 3.63
C MET A 58 1.79 17.51 2.74
N LEU A 59 2.38 16.44 2.21
CA LEU A 59 1.78 15.56 1.21
C LEU A 59 1.72 14.11 1.70
N ARG A 60 0.65 13.40 1.35
CA ARG A 60 0.62 11.93 1.35
C ARG A 60 0.78 11.40 -0.08
N PRO A 61 1.96 10.88 -0.47
CA PRO A 61 2.20 10.34 -1.82
C PRO A 61 1.36 9.09 -2.13
N LYS A 62 1.01 8.86 -3.39
CA LYS A 62 0.35 7.61 -3.79
C LYS A 62 1.36 6.44 -3.83
N GLY A 63 1.48 5.75 -2.71
CA GLY A 63 2.31 4.55 -2.53
C GLY A 63 2.85 4.48 -1.10
N VAL A 64 3.16 5.65 -0.55
CA VAL A 64 3.60 5.86 0.84
C VAL A 64 2.36 6.12 1.72
N ASN A 65 2.34 5.58 2.94
CA ASN A 65 1.27 5.85 3.92
C ASN A 65 1.55 7.06 4.80
N ASP A 66 2.78 7.57 4.76
CA ASP A 66 3.28 8.69 5.55
C ASP A 66 2.84 10.07 5.05
N GLU A 67 3.15 11.11 5.81
CA GLU A 67 2.90 12.52 5.50
C GLU A 67 4.22 13.28 5.46
N LEU A 68 4.70 13.51 4.23
CA LEU A 68 6.06 13.97 3.95
C LEU A 68 6.07 15.44 3.50
N PRO A 69 7.05 16.24 3.93
CA PRO A 69 7.27 17.59 3.41
C PRO A 69 7.91 17.51 2.02
N PHE A 70 7.43 18.33 1.08
CA PHE A 70 8.04 18.57 -0.23
C PHE A 70 7.93 20.06 -0.58
N GLU A 71 8.88 20.58 -1.34
CA GLU A 71 8.87 21.99 -1.76
C GLU A 71 8.03 22.22 -3.02
N ALA A 72 7.47 23.42 -3.15
CA ALA A 72 6.66 23.81 -4.30
C ALA A 72 7.36 23.64 -5.67
N ASP A 73 8.70 23.70 -5.75
CA ASP A 73 9.41 23.47 -7.02
C ASP A 73 9.47 21.99 -7.42
N GLU A 74 9.32 21.04 -6.49
CA GLU A 74 9.27 19.59 -6.77
C GLU A 74 7.89 19.15 -7.30
N LEU A 75 6.89 20.03 -7.25
CA LEU A 75 5.47 19.72 -7.39
C LEU A 75 4.85 20.47 -8.57
N ARG A 76 3.82 19.87 -9.17
CA ARG A 76 3.02 20.50 -10.24
C ARG A 76 1.52 20.21 -10.15
N MET A 77 0.73 21.10 -10.76
CA MET A 77 -0.73 21.04 -10.79
C MET A 77 -1.28 19.89 -11.66
N THR A 78 -0.55 19.49 -12.72
CA THR A 78 -1.01 18.56 -13.76
C THR A 78 -0.17 17.28 -13.84
N LYS A 79 -0.78 16.12 -14.18
CA LYS A 79 -0.04 14.85 -14.24
C LYS A 79 1.15 14.91 -15.22
N THR A 80 0.96 15.58 -16.33
CA THR A 80 1.97 15.85 -17.36
C THR A 80 2.26 17.35 -17.37
N GLY A 81 3.52 17.74 -17.54
CA GLY A 81 3.86 19.14 -17.82
C GLY A 81 3.39 19.60 -19.21
N PRO A 82 3.60 20.88 -19.57
CA PRO A 82 3.00 21.51 -20.75
C PRO A 82 3.60 21.05 -22.10
N ALA A 83 3.42 19.78 -22.44
CA ALA A 83 3.64 19.22 -23.76
C ALA A 83 2.30 19.07 -24.52
N ALA A 84 2.01 20.04 -25.39
CA ALA A 84 0.95 20.00 -26.41
C ALA A 84 -0.47 19.62 -25.93
N ALA A 85 -1.17 20.58 -25.32
CA ALA A 85 -2.63 20.52 -25.16
C ALA A 85 -3.35 20.67 -26.52
N THR A 86 -3.41 19.59 -27.30
CA THR A 86 -4.29 19.54 -28.49
C THR A 86 -5.72 19.17 -28.08
N PRO A 87 -6.75 19.93 -28.50
CA PRO A 87 -8.12 19.72 -28.02
C PRO A 87 -8.73 18.43 -28.60
N LYS A 88 -9.46 17.70 -27.75
CA LYS A 88 -10.12 16.43 -28.10
C LYS A 88 -11.11 16.62 -29.25
N ARG A 89 -10.92 15.92 -30.38
CA ARG A 89 -11.98 15.67 -31.37
C ARG A 89 -12.13 14.18 -31.64
N ARG A 90 -13.38 13.72 -31.66
CA ARG A 90 -13.84 12.33 -31.88
C ARG A 90 -15.31 12.42 -32.35
N PRO A 91 -15.89 11.44 -33.07
CA PRO A 91 -15.30 10.27 -33.72
C PRO A 91 -15.52 10.24 -35.25
N ALA A 92 -14.85 9.32 -35.96
CA ALA A 92 -15.19 8.87 -37.32
C ALA A 92 -14.82 7.38 -37.48
N VAL A 93 -15.29 6.70 -38.53
CA VAL A 93 -15.50 5.24 -38.53
C VAL A 93 -14.81 4.49 -39.68
N LYS A 94 -13.77 3.72 -39.32
CA LYS A 94 -13.42 2.39 -39.88
C LYS A 94 -12.97 2.38 -41.39
N PRO A 95 -12.75 1.22 -42.06
CA PRO A 95 -11.38 0.81 -42.38
C PRO A 95 -11.08 0.58 -43.89
N ALA A 96 -9.80 0.40 -44.22
CA ALA A 96 -9.34 -0.27 -45.44
C ALA A 96 -8.07 -1.09 -45.17
N GLN A 97 -7.87 -2.14 -45.95
CA GLN A 97 -6.78 -3.13 -45.84
C GLN A 97 -6.34 -3.51 -47.26
N ASN A 98 -5.03 -3.43 -47.56
CA ASN A 98 -4.28 -4.43 -48.36
C ASN A 98 -2.87 -3.96 -48.80
N GLU A 99 -1.91 -4.87 -48.65
CA GLU A 99 -0.73 -5.05 -49.52
C GLU A 99 -1.16 -5.50 -50.94
N PRO A 100 -0.37 -5.32 -52.04
CA PRO A 100 1.00 -5.88 -52.15
C PRO A 100 1.99 -5.19 -53.13
N GLY A 101 3.23 -5.74 -53.24
CA GLY A 101 3.91 -5.73 -54.55
C GLY A 101 5.45 -5.70 -54.66
N LYS A 102 6.14 -6.82 -54.32
CA LYS A 102 7.41 -7.32 -54.92
C LYS A 102 8.68 -6.43 -54.97
N ALA A 103 9.81 -7.02 -54.56
CA ALA A 103 11.18 -6.56 -54.89
C ALA A 103 11.63 -7.03 -56.30
N PRO A 104 12.87 -6.72 -56.75
CA PRO A 104 13.92 -7.74 -56.62
C PRO A 104 15.39 -7.24 -56.43
N VAL A 105 16.25 -8.13 -55.92
CA VAL A 105 17.71 -8.38 -56.15
C VAL A 105 18.73 -7.24 -56.41
N ALA A 106 20.03 -7.36 -56.08
CA ALA A 106 20.80 -8.16 -55.10
C ALA A 106 22.29 -7.74 -55.16
N VAL A 107 23.07 -7.97 -54.08
CA VAL A 107 24.53 -8.27 -54.18
C VAL A 107 25.04 -9.10 -53.00
N LYS A 108 25.81 -10.14 -53.34
CA LYS A 108 26.74 -10.98 -52.54
C LYS A 108 27.75 -11.54 -53.56
N PRO A 109 29.01 -11.90 -53.23
CA PRO A 109 29.40 -12.82 -52.15
C PRO A 109 30.61 -12.27 -51.33
N THR A 110 31.46 -12.97 -50.54
CA THR A 110 31.88 -14.39 -50.43
C THR A 110 32.42 -14.73 -49.02
N ALA A 111 32.01 -15.87 -48.44
CA ALA A 111 32.67 -16.74 -47.43
C ALA A 111 33.28 -16.13 -46.13
N ALA A 112 33.65 -16.88 -45.06
CA ALA A 112 33.57 -18.34 -44.82
C ALA A 112 33.22 -18.61 -43.33
N VAL A 113 32.11 -19.30 -43.03
CA VAL A 113 31.95 -20.71 -42.54
C VAL A 113 32.18 -20.98 -41.02
N PRO A 114 31.49 -21.97 -40.38
CA PRO A 114 31.27 -21.99 -38.92
C PRO A 114 31.69 -23.28 -38.19
N VAL A 115 31.46 -23.35 -36.86
CA VAL A 115 31.50 -24.59 -36.05
C VAL A 115 30.24 -24.75 -35.17
N LYS A 116 29.96 -25.99 -34.73
CA LYS A 116 28.67 -26.46 -34.19
C LYS A 116 28.52 -26.33 -32.65
N PRO A 117 27.28 -26.32 -32.12
CA PRO A 117 26.93 -26.97 -30.86
C PRO A 117 26.71 -28.50 -31.07
N GLN A 118 27.06 -29.34 -30.09
CA GLN A 118 26.90 -30.81 -30.14
C GLN A 118 26.27 -31.36 -28.85
N ALA A 119 25.69 -32.56 -28.91
CA ALA A 119 24.76 -33.10 -27.90
C ALA A 119 25.31 -34.27 -27.02
N THR A 120 24.48 -34.65 -26.03
CA THR A 120 24.54 -35.72 -24.99
C THR A 120 25.04 -37.12 -25.41
N PRO A 121 25.61 -37.92 -24.48
CA PRO A 121 24.87 -38.88 -23.60
C PRO A 121 25.00 -38.55 -22.07
N ALA A 122 24.35 -39.16 -21.06
CA ALA A 122 23.48 -40.35 -20.83
C ALA A 122 24.19 -41.68 -20.39
N THR A 123 23.66 -42.55 -19.49
CA THR A 123 22.31 -42.61 -18.85
C THR A 123 22.21 -42.92 -17.31
N PRO A 124 22.41 -44.15 -16.74
CA PRO A 124 21.66 -44.59 -15.52
C PRO A 124 22.50 -45.37 -14.44
N PRO A 125 21.97 -46.07 -13.38
CA PRO A 125 20.62 -46.09 -12.76
C PRO A 125 20.58 -45.94 -11.20
N ALA A 126 19.38 -45.66 -10.65
CA ALA A 126 18.93 -46.15 -9.34
C ALA A 126 17.39 -46.23 -9.34
N GLU A 127 16.81 -47.36 -8.91
CA GLU A 127 15.36 -47.63 -8.90
C GLU A 127 14.77 -47.63 -7.47
N SER A 128 13.43 -47.73 -7.40
CA SER A 128 12.61 -48.04 -6.22
C SER A 128 12.25 -46.87 -5.27
N VAL A 129 11.01 -46.74 -4.75
CA VAL A 129 9.79 -47.55 -4.98
C VAL A 129 8.49 -46.77 -4.66
N LYS A 130 7.50 -46.90 -5.56
CA LYS A 130 6.02 -46.88 -5.37
C LYS A 130 5.31 -45.74 -4.57
N GLU A 131 4.56 -44.95 -5.34
CA GLU A 131 3.12 -44.60 -5.19
C GLU A 131 2.19 -45.72 -4.62
N PRO A 132 0.88 -45.53 -4.27
CA PRO A 132 0.05 -44.31 -4.42
C PRO A 132 -1.03 -43.99 -3.33
N VAL A 133 -1.64 -42.80 -3.47
CA VAL A 133 -3.05 -42.35 -3.28
C VAL A 133 -4.06 -42.88 -2.20
N VAL A 134 -4.99 -41.96 -1.89
CA VAL A 134 -6.38 -42.02 -1.33
C VAL A 134 -6.68 -42.29 0.17
N ALA A 135 -7.65 -41.48 0.64
CA ALA A 135 -8.86 -41.84 1.42
C ALA A 135 -8.95 -41.56 2.95
N SER A 136 -9.99 -40.78 3.28
CA SER A 136 -10.93 -40.95 4.41
C SER A 136 -10.54 -40.61 5.87
N GLN A 137 -11.21 -39.56 6.37
CA GLN A 137 -11.70 -39.42 7.76
C GLN A 137 -12.59 -40.63 8.17
N PRO A 138 -12.73 -40.99 9.48
CA PRO A 138 -13.63 -40.28 10.43
C PRO A 138 -13.11 -40.30 11.90
N GLN A 139 -13.80 -39.86 12.98
CA GLN A 139 -15.18 -39.39 13.19
C GLN A 139 -15.31 -38.51 14.48
N ALA A 140 -16.54 -38.05 14.77
CA ALA A 140 -17.11 -37.55 16.06
C ALA A 140 -17.09 -36.02 16.32
N LYS A 141 -18.16 -35.38 16.87
CA LYS A 141 -19.58 -35.79 17.03
C LYS A 141 -20.50 -34.59 17.36
N ALA A 142 -21.61 -34.43 16.61
CA ALA A 142 -22.77 -33.54 16.86
C ALA A 142 -22.48 -32.00 16.87
N ALA A 143 -23.44 -31.09 16.63
CA ALA A 143 -24.88 -31.23 16.36
C ALA A 143 -25.38 -30.27 15.24
N GLN A 144 -26.56 -30.54 14.70
CA GLN A 144 -27.37 -29.68 13.80
C GLN A 144 -28.71 -29.38 14.51
N PRO A 145 -29.50 -28.33 14.16
CA PRO A 145 -30.15 -28.17 12.84
C PRO A 145 -30.38 -26.68 12.41
N PRO A 146 -31.20 -26.37 11.39
CA PRO A 146 -31.24 -26.94 10.03
C PRO A 146 -31.02 -25.85 8.94
N ALA A 147 -30.36 -26.21 7.84
CA ALA A 147 -30.31 -25.34 6.65
C ALA A 147 -31.44 -25.66 5.67
N GLN A 148 -32.07 -24.63 5.07
CA GLN A 148 -33.06 -24.80 4.00
C GLN A 148 -32.39 -25.04 2.64
N ALA A 149 -33.07 -25.77 1.74
CA ALA A 149 -32.49 -26.31 0.51
C ALA A 149 -32.37 -25.28 -0.64
N PRO A 150 -31.30 -25.31 -1.47
CA PRO A 150 -31.14 -24.41 -2.62
C PRO A 150 -31.25 -25.10 -4.00
N ALA A 151 -32.28 -24.75 -4.79
CA ALA A 151 -32.36 -24.98 -6.24
C ALA A 151 -33.50 -24.14 -6.88
N PRO A 152 -33.50 -23.83 -8.19
CA PRO A 152 -32.44 -23.93 -9.20
C PRO A 152 -32.10 -22.57 -9.87
N LYS A 153 -31.40 -22.61 -11.02
CA LYS A 153 -30.80 -21.47 -11.73
C LYS A 153 -31.79 -20.68 -12.60
N THR A 154 -31.67 -19.35 -12.65
CA THR A 154 -31.99 -18.53 -13.85
C THR A 154 -30.99 -17.36 -14.00
N ALA A 155 -30.84 -16.86 -15.22
CA ALA A 155 -29.97 -15.73 -15.59
C ALA A 155 -30.49 -15.09 -16.90
N PRO A 156 -29.97 -13.94 -17.36
CA PRO A 156 -29.50 -12.77 -16.61
C PRO A 156 -30.28 -11.49 -17.04
N ALA A 157 -30.65 -10.60 -16.10
CA ALA A 157 -31.48 -9.43 -16.40
C ALA A 157 -30.84 -8.07 -16.02
N ALA A 158 -30.82 -7.15 -17.00
CA ALA A 158 -30.73 -5.69 -16.91
C ALA A 158 -29.74 -5.03 -15.90
N ARG A 159 -28.76 -4.28 -16.44
CA ARG A 159 -27.97 -3.28 -15.70
C ARG A 159 -28.88 -2.17 -15.12
N LYS A 160 -29.28 -2.25 -13.84
CA LYS A 160 -29.77 -1.08 -13.09
C LYS A 160 -28.58 -0.32 -12.47
N ARG A 161 -28.48 0.98 -12.74
CA ARG A 161 -27.55 1.91 -12.08
C ARG A 161 -27.91 1.96 -10.59
N THR A 162 -27.04 1.49 -9.71
CA THR A 162 -27.25 1.57 -8.27
C THR A 162 -27.07 3.01 -7.78
N SER A 163 -28.16 3.65 -7.38
CA SER A 163 -28.13 4.88 -6.59
C SER A 163 -27.40 4.61 -5.27
N LYS A 164 -26.52 5.54 -4.89
CA LYS A 164 -25.52 5.32 -3.85
C LYS A 164 -26.13 5.55 -2.46
N LYS A 165 -26.86 4.55 -1.94
CA LYS A 165 -27.36 4.55 -0.55
C LYS A 165 -26.24 4.92 0.43
N ALA A 166 -26.57 5.75 1.42
CA ALA A 166 -25.71 5.98 2.58
C ALA A 166 -25.48 4.68 3.37
N PRO A 167 -24.35 4.51 4.07
CA PRO A 167 -24.11 3.34 4.89
C PRO A 167 -25.05 3.34 6.11
N THR A 168 -25.92 2.34 6.22
CA THR A 168 -26.91 2.20 7.30
C THR A 168 -26.31 1.69 8.62
N SER A 169 -25.02 1.37 8.66
CA SER A 169 -24.31 0.92 9.86
C SER A 169 -22.85 1.38 9.83
N VAL A 170 -22.25 1.48 11.02
CA VAL A 170 -20.82 1.66 11.22
C VAL A 170 -20.36 0.63 12.24
N SER A 171 -19.21 0.01 11.99
CA SER A 171 -18.57 -0.93 12.90
C SER A 171 -17.12 -0.53 13.06
N VAL A 172 -16.68 -0.36 14.30
CA VAL A 172 -15.31 0.02 14.65
C VAL A 172 -14.66 -1.21 15.28
N THR A 173 -13.59 -1.70 14.66
CA THR A 173 -12.77 -2.79 15.21
C THR A 173 -11.46 -2.21 15.71
N ILE A 174 -11.17 -2.42 16.98
CA ILE A 174 -9.92 -2.02 17.62
C ILE A 174 -9.05 -3.28 17.71
N TYR A 175 -7.79 -3.17 17.28
CA TYR A 175 -6.76 -4.17 17.47
C TYR A 175 -5.73 -3.59 18.43
N GLY A 176 -5.37 -4.34 19.46
CA GLY A 176 -4.28 -4.01 20.38
C GLY A 176 -3.33 -5.19 20.50
N SER A 177 -2.03 -4.90 20.53
CA SER A 177 -0.94 -5.85 20.75
C SER A 177 -0.24 -5.52 22.07
N ALA A 178 0.39 -6.51 22.71
CA ALA A 178 1.13 -6.30 23.95
C ALA A 178 2.37 -5.41 23.76
N ASP A 179 2.95 -5.38 22.56
CA ASP A 179 4.00 -4.44 22.12
C ASP A 179 3.56 -2.95 22.05
N ASN A 180 2.41 -2.60 22.64
CA ASN A 180 1.77 -1.28 22.56
C ASN A 180 1.40 -0.79 21.14
N GLU A 181 1.40 -1.67 20.14
CA GLU A 181 0.82 -1.35 18.82
C GLU A 181 -0.72 -1.43 18.89
N TRP A 182 -1.40 -0.29 18.70
CA TRP A 182 -2.87 -0.22 18.63
C TRP A 182 -3.30 0.37 17.29
N THR A 183 -4.26 -0.29 16.62
CA THR A 183 -4.84 0.20 15.36
C THR A 183 -6.35 0.07 15.34
N VAL A 184 -7.03 0.99 14.63
CA VAL A 184 -8.49 1.03 14.50
C VAL A 184 -8.90 0.91 13.04
N ALA A 185 -9.70 -0.09 12.73
CA ALA A 185 -10.33 -0.29 11.42
C ALA A 185 -11.81 0.08 11.48
N VAL A 186 -12.21 1.12 10.74
CA VAL A 186 -13.61 1.55 10.63
C VAL A 186 -14.26 0.97 9.38
N THR A 187 -15.42 0.36 9.55
CA THR A 187 -16.22 -0.27 8.48
C THR A 187 -17.57 0.44 8.36
N HIS A 188 -17.97 0.81 7.15
CA HIS A 188 -19.25 1.50 6.89
C HIS A 188 -20.16 0.67 5.98
N GLY A 189 -21.28 0.19 6.53
CA GLY A 189 -22.17 -0.78 5.89
C GLY A 189 -21.47 -2.11 5.60
N ALA A 190 -22.05 -2.92 4.69
CA ALA A 190 -21.48 -4.18 4.22
C ALA A 190 -20.28 -4.00 3.24
N ARG A 191 -19.41 -3.02 3.50
CA ARG A 191 -18.12 -2.88 2.80
C ARG A 191 -17.02 -3.59 3.59
N ARG A 192 -15.87 -3.81 2.95
CA ARG A 192 -14.64 -4.16 3.69
C ARG A 192 -14.25 -2.98 4.62
N PRO A 193 -13.56 -3.24 5.74
CA PRO A 193 -12.95 -2.18 6.56
C PRO A 193 -12.11 -1.23 5.71
N GLY A 194 -12.00 0.02 6.17
CA GLY A 194 -11.04 0.99 5.64
C GLY A 194 -9.59 0.58 5.91
N LYS A 195 -8.63 1.41 5.51
CA LYS A 195 -7.26 1.29 6.05
C LYS A 195 -7.33 1.48 7.57
N SER A 196 -6.71 0.58 8.32
CA SER A 196 -6.51 0.79 9.75
C SER A 196 -5.68 2.05 9.98
N ALA A 197 -6.03 2.82 11.01
CA ALA A 197 -5.24 3.95 11.49
C ALA A 197 -4.54 3.56 12.80
N PRO A 198 -3.27 3.92 13.03
CA PRO A 198 -2.64 3.78 14.33
C PRO A 198 -3.29 4.74 15.34
N VAL A 199 -3.36 4.32 16.60
CA VAL A 199 -3.90 5.11 17.72
C VAL A 199 -3.03 4.91 18.96
N THR A 200 -3.09 5.83 19.92
CA THR A 200 -2.44 5.64 21.23
C THR A 200 -3.31 4.80 22.15
N PRO A 201 -2.72 3.99 23.06
CA PRO A 201 -3.50 3.22 24.05
C PRO A 201 -4.39 4.11 24.94
N ASP A 202 -3.89 5.27 25.36
CA ASP A 202 -4.66 6.28 26.11
C ASP A 202 -5.89 6.79 25.33
N ALA A 203 -5.81 6.96 24.00
CA ALA A 203 -6.96 7.34 23.19
C ALA A 203 -7.98 6.20 23.08
N VAL A 204 -7.54 4.93 23.10
CA VAL A 204 -8.41 3.75 23.17
C VAL A 204 -9.10 3.68 24.54
N GLU A 205 -8.35 3.79 25.63
CA GLU A 205 -8.88 3.77 27.00
C GLU A 205 -9.98 4.84 27.17
N ARG A 206 -9.68 6.10 26.78
CA ARG A 206 -10.67 7.19 26.78
C ARG A 206 -11.90 6.86 25.94
N ALA A 207 -11.72 6.43 24.69
CA ALA A 207 -12.84 6.14 23.80
C ALA A 207 -13.72 4.98 24.31
N VAL A 208 -13.12 3.95 24.91
CA VAL A 208 -13.84 2.81 25.48
C VAL A 208 -14.53 3.18 26.80
N ARG A 209 -13.96 4.12 27.58
CA ARG A 209 -14.59 4.71 28.78
C ARG A 209 -15.81 5.56 28.44
N GLU A 210 -15.72 6.43 27.42
CA GLU A 210 -16.87 7.18 26.90
C GLU A 210 -17.96 6.26 26.30
N LEU A 211 -17.60 5.06 25.83
CA LEU A 211 -18.54 4.02 25.38
C LEU A 211 -19.28 3.31 26.53
N GLY A 212 -18.79 3.43 27.78
CA GLY A 212 -19.42 2.85 28.97
C GLY A 212 -19.55 1.32 28.98
N GLN A 213 -18.72 0.60 28.22
CA GLN A 213 -18.78 -0.87 28.11
C GLN A 213 -17.78 -1.54 29.07
N PRO A 214 -18.22 -2.10 30.22
CA PRO A 214 -17.30 -2.60 31.25
C PRO A 214 -16.40 -3.75 30.75
N ALA A 215 -16.96 -4.72 30.04
CA ALA A 215 -16.19 -5.84 29.48
C ALA A 215 -15.16 -5.40 28.42
N ALA A 216 -15.34 -4.24 27.78
CA ALA A 216 -14.34 -3.66 26.88
C ALA A 216 -13.26 -2.88 27.66
N LEU A 217 -13.62 -2.21 28.75
CA LEU A 217 -12.66 -1.58 29.67
C LEU A 217 -11.74 -2.62 30.31
N GLU A 218 -12.29 -3.69 30.90
CA GLU A 218 -11.51 -4.76 31.53
C GLU A 218 -10.58 -5.47 30.53
N ALA A 219 -11.02 -5.66 29.28
CA ALA A 219 -10.19 -6.25 28.23
C ALA A 219 -9.03 -5.32 27.78
N VAL A 220 -9.27 -4.01 27.72
CA VAL A 220 -8.23 -3.02 27.39
C VAL A 220 -7.24 -2.84 28.54
N ASP A 221 -7.73 -2.73 29.78
CA ASP A 221 -6.89 -2.56 30.97
C ASP A 221 -6.01 -3.80 31.23
N SER A 222 -6.58 -5.00 31.12
CA SER A 222 -5.84 -6.27 31.22
C SER A 222 -4.72 -6.38 30.17
N LEU A 223 -5.01 -6.04 28.91
CA LEU A 223 -3.99 -6.02 27.84
C LEU A 223 -2.93 -4.94 28.08
N LEU A 224 -3.32 -3.76 28.56
CA LEU A 224 -2.39 -2.67 28.83
C LEU A 224 -1.54 -2.91 30.09
N GLY A 225 -2.05 -3.67 31.06
CA GLY A 225 -1.31 -4.18 32.21
C GLY A 225 -0.25 -5.19 31.80
N ALA A 226 -0.60 -6.19 30.98
CA ALA A 226 0.35 -7.15 30.42
C ALA A 226 1.46 -6.44 29.60
N ALA A 227 1.07 -5.49 28.75
CA ALA A 227 1.97 -4.65 27.96
C ALA A 227 2.96 -3.83 28.82
N ARG A 228 2.55 -3.42 30.04
CA ARG A 228 3.45 -2.77 31.01
C ARG A 228 4.40 -3.76 31.67
N GLU A 229 3.93 -4.94 32.08
CA GLU A 229 4.82 -5.95 32.68
C GLU A 229 5.91 -6.41 31.69
N GLU A 230 5.57 -6.60 30.41
CA GLU A 230 6.56 -6.93 29.38
C GLU A 230 7.55 -5.78 29.12
N ALA A 231 7.08 -4.53 29.13
CA ALA A 231 7.96 -3.36 29.03
C ALA A 231 8.88 -3.22 30.25
N GLU A 232 8.37 -3.42 31.46
CA GLU A 232 9.14 -3.37 32.72
C GLU A 232 10.18 -4.50 32.78
N ARG A 233 9.82 -5.72 32.40
CA ARG A 233 10.76 -6.85 32.24
C ARG A 233 11.88 -6.51 31.27
N ARG A 234 11.56 -5.90 30.13
CA ARG A 234 12.55 -5.54 29.10
C ARG A 234 13.44 -4.38 29.53
N VAL A 235 12.90 -3.39 30.27
CA VAL A 235 13.69 -2.33 30.90
C VAL A 235 14.61 -2.90 31.97
N ALA A 236 14.14 -3.83 32.81
CA ALA A 236 14.97 -4.49 33.81
C ALA A 236 16.13 -5.28 33.15
N GLU A 237 15.84 -6.07 32.12
CA GLU A 237 16.87 -6.82 31.36
C GLU A 237 17.92 -5.88 30.74
N LEU A 238 17.48 -4.82 30.04
CA LEU A 238 18.37 -3.82 29.44
C LEU A 238 19.16 -3.05 30.50
N SER A 239 18.57 -2.74 31.67
CA SER A 239 19.26 -2.06 32.76
C SER A 239 20.40 -2.91 33.33
N ARG A 240 20.19 -4.23 33.47
CA ARG A 240 21.23 -5.17 33.88
C ARG A 240 22.32 -5.31 32.81
N GLN A 241 21.97 -5.39 31.53
CA GLN A 241 22.96 -5.41 30.45
C GLN A 241 23.82 -4.13 30.44
N LEU A 242 23.23 -2.97 30.72
CA LEU A 242 23.95 -1.70 30.86
C LEU A 242 24.81 -1.64 32.14
N GLU A 243 24.38 -2.24 33.24
CA GLU A 243 25.16 -2.36 34.48
C GLU A 243 26.38 -3.28 34.28
N GLU A 244 26.18 -4.46 33.68
CA GLU A 244 27.25 -5.42 33.35
C GLU A 244 28.25 -4.81 32.35
N ALA A 245 27.78 -4.04 31.37
CA ALA A 245 28.65 -3.31 30.44
C ALA A 245 29.41 -2.12 31.10
N ARG A 246 28.84 -1.49 32.12
CA ARG A 246 29.51 -0.42 32.91
C ARG A 246 30.56 -1.00 33.84
N ASP A 247 30.27 -2.12 34.51
CA ASP A 247 31.22 -2.83 35.36
C ASP A 247 32.43 -3.32 34.53
N ALA A 248 32.18 -3.92 33.36
CA ALA A 248 33.23 -4.31 32.42
C ALA A 248 34.08 -3.12 31.94
N LEU A 249 33.48 -1.93 31.74
CA LEU A 249 34.20 -0.71 31.34
C LEU A 249 35.02 -0.11 32.50
N ALA A 250 34.50 -0.16 33.73
CA ALA A 250 35.23 0.24 34.93
C ALA A 250 36.40 -0.72 35.23
N ALA A 251 36.21 -2.03 35.07
CA ALA A 251 37.25 -3.05 35.18
C ALA A 251 38.36 -2.91 34.11
N LEU A 252 38.06 -2.26 32.98
CA LEU A 252 39.04 -1.87 31.95
C LEU A 252 39.72 -0.52 32.23
N GLY A 253 39.39 0.15 33.34
CA GLY A 253 40.08 1.35 33.82
C GLY A 253 39.83 2.60 32.98
N VAL A 254 38.66 2.75 32.35
CA VAL A 254 38.29 3.95 31.59
C VAL A 254 37.73 5.04 32.53
N GLU A 255 38.58 5.47 33.46
CA GLU A 255 38.58 6.83 34.03
C GLU A 255 39.66 7.63 33.29
N GLU A 256 39.54 8.97 33.19
CA GLU A 256 40.34 9.82 32.28
C GLU A 256 41.87 9.88 32.57
#